data_AF-A0A1V6UPB1-F1
#
_entry.id   AF-A0A1V6UPB1-F1
#
_cell.length_a   1.000
_cell.length_b   1.000
_cell.length_c   1.000
_cell.angle_alpha   90.00
_cell.angle_beta   90.00
_cell.angle_gamma   90.00
#
_symmetry.space_group_name_H-M   'P 1'
#
loop_
_entity.id
_entity.type
_entity.pdbx_description
1 polymer ?
#
loop_
_entity_poly.entity_id
_entity_poly.type
_entity_poly.pdbx_seq_one_letter_code
_entity_poly.pdbx_strand_id
1 'polypeptide(L)'
;MSLLTLNRAFDDPNILLEPLVISGNLGGSPFSHLRAGRHLILHLRRNSNRFTLTGERKLLGFVSEVYSYIVLSNSITPSDMDCNRTVVHDPFLRSLDDLREFGAFGVMFNGVHKLFELIPHLSRLARNQGSQLSMGDNLDQNIYGTYHQPMIRIDYLGTLAREQPETKMLSAHSTFLDFFRIALLAFLETTIPPISRNDSMRLHHLQPYLDLALSHLPRVVLSTYSCISMWPIMVIGSCLVKDEQRELITNILSNNHYLMRNTAQGSDLLRLLWNDPDEYFIGPHGLGLLMQKRGLNYGVI
;
A
#
# COMPACT_ATOMS: atom_id res chain seq x y z
N MET A 1 -24.36 23.65 9.87
CA MET A 1 -24.73 22.22 9.96
C MET A 1 -24.40 21.79 11.37
N SER A 2 -25.40 21.61 12.24
CA SER A 2 -25.19 21.40 13.67
C SER A 2 -24.77 19.96 13.96
N LEU A 3 -24.02 19.75 15.06
CA LEU A 3 -23.54 18.45 15.57
C LEU A 3 -24.61 17.35 15.68
N LEU A 4 -25.89 17.73 15.77
CA LEU A 4 -27.04 16.82 15.71
C LEU A 4 -27.16 16.06 14.37
N THR A 5 -26.63 16.64 13.29
CA THR A 5 -26.62 16.01 11.96
C THR A 5 -25.47 15.01 11.80
N LEU A 6 -24.37 15.19 12.55
CA LEU A 6 -23.26 14.24 12.58
C LEU A 6 -23.58 13.04 13.48
N ASN A 7 -24.22 13.26 14.63
CA ASN A 7 -24.62 12.15 15.52
C ASN A 7 -25.62 11.19 14.86
N ARG A 8 -26.58 11.69 14.08
CA ARG A 8 -27.50 10.83 13.33
C ARG A 8 -26.82 9.99 12.24
N ALA A 9 -25.63 10.36 11.77
CA ALA A 9 -24.87 9.54 10.84
C ALA A 9 -24.10 8.39 11.54
N PHE A 10 -23.97 8.43 12.87
CA PHE A 10 -23.37 7.38 13.69
C PHE A 10 -24.40 6.43 14.33
N ASP A 11 -25.69 6.79 14.32
CA ASP A 11 -26.79 5.95 14.84
C ASP A 11 -27.26 4.87 13.84
N ASP A 12 -26.77 4.90 12.60
CA ASP A 12 -26.96 3.81 11.64
C ASP A 12 -25.63 3.03 11.51
N PRO A 13 -25.52 1.84 12.12
CA PRO A 13 -24.28 1.05 12.08
C PRO A 13 -23.90 0.61 10.65
N ASN A 14 -24.78 0.79 9.66
CA ASN A 14 -24.52 0.40 8.27
C ASN A 14 -23.86 1.48 7.39
N ILE A 15 -23.67 2.73 7.86
CA ILE A 15 -23.40 3.84 6.92
C ILE A 15 -21.93 4.16 6.65
N LEU A 16 -20.95 3.82 7.49
CA LEU A 16 -19.62 4.44 7.31
C LEU A 16 -18.52 3.57 6.70
N LEU A 17 -18.45 2.25 6.89
CA LEU A 17 -17.35 1.44 6.32
C LEU A 17 -17.68 -0.04 6.04
N GLU A 18 -18.74 -0.60 6.64
CA GLU A 18 -19.01 -2.05 6.55
C GLU A 18 -19.36 -2.57 5.14
N PRO A 19 -20.19 -1.92 4.31
CA PRO A 19 -20.53 -2.50 2.99
C PRO A 19 -19.36 -2.48 1.99
N LEU A 20 -18.39 -1.58 2.19
CA LEU A 20 -17.32 -1.31 1.23
C LEU A 20 -16.13 -2.26 1.38
N VAL A 21 -15.78 -2.60 2.62
CA VAL A 21 -14.66 -3.50 2.95
C VAL A 21 -15.09 -4.96 2.75
N ILE A 22 -16.37 -5.28 2.96
CA ILE A 22 -16.87 -6.66 2.96
C ILE A 22 -17.26 -7.14 1.55
N SER A 23 -17.69 -6.25 0.65
CA SER A 23 -18.27 -6.68 -0.65
C SER A 23 -17.25 -7.01 -1.74
N GLY A 24 -16.00 -6.58 -1.63
CA GLY A 24 -14.97 -6.87 -2.64
C GLY A 24 -15.37 -6.37 -4.03
N ASN A 25 -15.71 -5.10 -4.20
CA ASN A 25 -16.15 -4.63 -5.51
C ASN A 25 -14.96 -4.32 -6.44
N LEU A 26 -14.71 -5.18 -7.42
CA LEU A 26 -13.72 -4.98 -8.49
C LEU A 26 -14.12 -3.90 -9.51
N GLY A 27 -15.34 -3.37 -9.43
CA GLY A 27 -15.87 -2.31 -10.30
C GLY A 27 -15.48 -0.89 -9.89
N GLY A 28 -14.62 -0.72 -8.89
CA GLY A 28 -13.99 0.58 -8.59
C GLY A 28 -14.83 1.53 -7.74
N SER A 29 -15.99 1.08 -7.25
CA SER A 29 -16.78 1.78 -6.23
C SER A 29 -15.91 2.32 -5.08
N PRO A 30 -14.93 1.56 -4.52
CA PRO A 30 -14.12 2.07 -3.41
C PRO A 30 -13.35 3.35 -3.73
N PHE A 31 -12.87 3.53 -4.95
CA PHE A 31 -12.12 4.72 -5.35
C PHE A 31 -13.00 5.97 -5.44
N SER A 32 -14.28 5.83 -5.82
CA SER A 32 -15.24 6.93 -5.75
C SER A 32 -15.51 7.37 -4.31
N HIS A 33 -15.61 6.42 -3.37
CA HIS A 33 -15.73 6.75 -1.94
C HIS A 33 -14.46 7.38 -1.38
N LEU A 34 -13.27 6.94 -1.81
CA LEU A 34 -12.01 7.58 -1.40
C LEU A 34 -11.91 9.02 -1.90
N ARG A 35 -12.33 9.29 -3.15
CA ARG A 35 -12.42 10.65 -3.69
C ARG A 35 -13.40 11.52 -2.90
N ALA A 36 -14.56 10.99 -2.52
CA ALA A 36 -15.51 11.72 -1.67
C ALA A 36 -14.96 11.95 -0.25
N GLY A 37 -14.35 10.92 0.36
CA GLY A 37 -13.71 10.98 1.67
C GLY A 37 -12.58 12.01 1.73
N ARG A 38 -11.84 12.17 0.62
CA ARG A 38 -10.83 13.23 0.48
C ARG A 38 -11.41 14.62 0.74
N HIS A 39 -12.57 14.94 0.16
CA HIS A 39 -13.20 16.23 0.36
C HIS A 39 -13.59 16.46 1.81
N LEU A 40 -14.11 15.43 2.48
CA LEU A 40 -14.45 15.48 3.90
C LEU A 40 -13.21 15.69 4.77
N ILE A 41 -12.15 14.89 4.60
CA ILE A 41 -10.92 14.98 5.38
C ILE A 41 -10.24 16.35 5.19
N LEU A 42 -10.16 16.84 3.95
CA LEU A 42 -9.60 18.17 3.69
C LEU A 42 -10.44 19.28 4.33
N HIS A 43 -11.77 19.16 4.30
CA HIS A 43 -12.66 20.12 4.96
C HIS A 43 -12.47 20.11 6.48
N LEU A 44 -12.48 18.94 7.11
CA LEU A 44 -12.31 18.80 8.55
C LEU A 44 -10.96 19.33 9.02
N ARG A 45 -9.88 18.97 8.30
CA ARG A 45 -8.52 19.41 8.64
C ARG A 45 -8.32 20.92 8.49
N ARG A 46 -8.93 21.54 7.46
CA ARG A 46 -8.92 23.02 7.30
C ARG A 46 -9.66 23.74 8.42
N ASN A 47 -10.65 23.10 9.03
CA ASN A 47 -11.45 23.64 10.12
C ASN A 47 -11.04 23.03 11.47
N SER A 48 -9.81 22.50 11.59
CA SER A 48 -9.36 21.77 12.79
C SER A 48 -9.38 22.63 14.05
N ASN A 49 -9.15 23.94 13.90
CA ASN A 49 -9.22 24.94 14.96
C ASN A 49 -10.62 25.09 15.58
N ARG A 50 -11.68 24.62 14.91
CA ARG A 50 -13.05 24.67 15.43
C ARG A 50 -13.35 23.53 16.41
N PHE A 51 -12.52 22.49 16.45
CA PHE A 51 -12.67 21.36 17.37
C PHE A 51 -11.96 21.67 18.69
N THR A 52 -12.72 22.15 19.67
CA THR A 52 -12.20 22.53 21.00
C THR A 52 -12.25 21.36 21.98
N LEU A 53 -13.14 20.39 21.75
CA LEU A 53 -13.26 19.22 22.61
C LEU A 53 -12.18 18.18 22.27
N THR A 54 -11.57 17.62 23.31
CA THR A 54 -10.53 16.57 23.17
C THR A 54 -11.03 15.37 22.38
N GLY A 55 -12.30 14.98 22.54
CA GLY A 55 -12.92 13.87 21.80
C GLY A 55 -12.99 14.12 20.30
N GLU A 56 -13.38 15.33 19.89
CA GLU A 56 -13.47 15.72 18.46
C GLU A 56 -12.10 15.73 17.79
N ARG A 57 -11.09 16.25 18.49
CA ARG A 57 -9.70 16.24 18.00
C ARG A 57 -9.18 14.83 17.81
N LYS A 58 -9.39 13.95 18.80
CA LYS A 58 -9.01 12.53 18.72
C LYS A 58 -9.73 11.82 17.57
N LEU A 59 -11.03 12.06 17.41
CA LEU A 59 -11.80 11.50 16.30
C LEU A 59 -11.25 11.98 14.95
N LEU A 60 -10.92 13.27 14.80
CA LEU A 60 -10.30 13.81 13.59
C LEU A 60 -8.95 13.14 13.29
N GLY A 61 -8.11 12.95 14.32
CA GLY A 61 -6.84 12.24 14.19
C GLY A 61 -7.04 10.80 13.70
N PHE A 62 -7.96 10.07 14.35
CA PHE A 62 -8.29 8.70 14.00
C PHE A 62 -8.82 8.56 12.56
N VAL A 63 -9.84 9.34 12.16
CA VAL A 63 -10.39 9.26 10.80
C VAL A 63 -9.38 9.71 9.75
N SER A 64 -8.48 10.65 10.08
CA SER A 64 -7.39 11.05 9.18
C SER A 64 -6.36 9.92 9.03
N GLU A 65 -6.05 9.20 10.10
CA GLU A 65 -5.13 8.05 10.06
C GLU A 65 -5.73 6.90 9.25
N VAL A 66 -7.01 6.56 9.48
CA VAL A 66 -7.75 5.55 8.71
C VAL A 66 -7.80 5.90 7.23
N TYR A 67 -8.19 7.14 6.89
CA TYR A 67 -8.17 7.60 5.50
C TYR A 67 -6.78 7.50 4.88
N SER A 68 -5.74 7.90 5.62
CA SER A 68 -4.35 7.83 5.16
C SER A 68 -3.95 6.40 4.86
N TYR A 69 -4.22 5.48 5.78
CA TYR A 69 -3.97 4.05 5.58
C TYR A 69 -4.64 3.54 4.31
N ILE A 70 -5.94 3.79 4.14
CA ILE A 70 -6.70 3.28 2.99
C ILE A 70 -6.16 3.85 1.68
N VAL A 71 -5.87 5.15 1.60
CA VAL A 71 -5.32 5.74 0.35
C VAL A 71 -3.94 5.18 0.03
N LEU A 72 -3.06 5.06 1.03
CA LEU A 72 -1.70 4.57 0.85
C LEU A 72 -1.70 3.07 0.49
N SER A 73 -2.51 2.25 1.15
CA SER A 73 -2.62 0.81 0.87
C SER A 73 -3.22 0.50 -0.50
N ASN A 74 -3.97 1.43 -1.10
CA ASN A 74 -4.52 1.25 -2.45
C ASN A 74 -3.56 1.64 -3.57
N SER A 75 -2.38 2.16 -3.24
CA SER A 75 -1.35 2.55 -4.21
C SER A 75 -0.41 1.38 -4.53
N ILE A 76 -0.99 0.24 -4.94
CA ILE A 76 -0.25 -1.00 -5.30
C ILE A 76 0.28 -1.02 -6.73
N THR A 77 -0.02 0.00 -7.53
CA THR A 77 0.48 0.19 -8.89
C THR A 77 1.04 1.60 -9.01
N PRO A 78 1.98 1.86 -9.95
CA PRO A 78 2.43 3.22 -10.26
C PRO A 78 1.28 4.20 -10.46
N SER A 79 1.52 5.47 -10.11
CA SER A 79 0.48 6.52 -10.19
C SER A 79 0.01 6.72 -11.63
N ASP A 80 -1.28 6.99 -11.78
CA ASP A 80 -1.94 7.38 -13.04
C ASP A 80 -1.94 6.31 -14.15
N MET A 81 -1.65 5.04 -13.82
CA MET A 81 -1.86 3.92 -14.76
C MET A 81 -3.35 3.67 -15.05
N ASP A 82 -4.22 3.97 -14.08
CA ASP A 82 -5.66 3.82 -14.23
C ASP A 82 -6.40 4.99 -13.59
N CYS A 83 -7.07 5.79 -14.42
CA CYS A 83 -7.86 6.94 -13.99
C CYS A 83 -9.00 6.59 -13.03
N ASN A 84 -9.54 5.36 -13.10
CA ASN A 84 -10.62 4.90 -12.22
C ASN A 84 -10.11 4.62 -10.81
N ARG A 85 -8.82 4.27 -10.68
CA ARG A 85 -8.14 3.97 -9.40
C ARG A 85 -7.35 5.15 -8.86
N THR A 86 -7.17 6.21 -9.65
CA THR A 86 -6.33 7.34 -9.28
C THR A 86 -6.95 8.13 -8.12
N VAL A 87 -6.23 8.16 -6.99
CA VAL A 87 -6.51 8.98 -5.82
C VAL A 87 -5.38 9.99 -5.65
N VAL A 88 -5.74 11.24 -5.36
CA VAL A 88 -4.76 12.31 -5.17
C VAL A 88 -4.02 12.13 -3.84
N HIS A 89 -2.69 12.02 -3.91
CA HIS A 89 -1.83 12.03 -2.73
C HIS A 89 -1.60 13.47 -2.24
N ASP A 90 -2.51 13.95 -1.39
CA ASP A 90 -2.43 15.26 -0.76
C ASP A 90 -1.14 15.44 0.07
N PRO A 91 -0.67 16.69 0.29
CA PRO A 91 0.56 16.94 1.02
C PRO A 91 0.66 16.27 2.40
N PHE A 92 -0.46 16.15 3.12
CA PHE A 92 -0.49 15.50 4.43
C PHE A 92 -0.23 13.99 4.38
N LEU A 93 -0.43 13.34 3.23
CA LEU A 93 -0.14 11.92 3.07
C LEU A 93 1.37 11.64 2.89
N ARG A 94 2.19 12.69 2.77
CA ARG A 94 3.65 12.59 2.65
C ARG A 94 4.36 12.61 4.00
N SER A 95 3.70 13.11 5.04
CA SER A 95 4.18 13.11 6.42
C SER A 95 2.98 13.06 7.34
N LEU A 96 2.86 11.97 8.10
CA LEU A 96 1.75 11.70 9.01
C LEU A 96 2.06 12.16 10.45
N ASP A 97 3.22 12.79 10.68
CA ASP A 97 3.64 13.16 12.04
C ASP A 97 2.75 14.23 12.68
N ASP A 98 2.09 15.06 11.88
CA ASP A 98 1.14 16.06 12.37
C ASP A 98 -0.11 15.42 12.99
N LEU A 99 -0.43 14.16 12.63
CA LEU A 99 -1.51 13.40 13.25
C LEU A 99 -1.29 13.16 14.74
N ARG A 100 -0.04 13.22 15.22
CA ARG A 100 0.31 13.09 16.64
C ARG A 100 -0.33 14.18 17.50
N GLU A 101 -0.54 15.37 16.95
CA GLU A 101 -1.15 16.52 17.64
C GLU A 101 -2.63 16.30 18.00
N PHE A 102 -3.26 15.28 17.41
CA PHE A 102 -4.65 14.92 17.65
C PHE A 102 -4.81 13.84 18.73
N GLY A 103 -3.73 13.21 19.19
CA GLY A 103 -3.74 12.32 20.36
C GLY A 103 -4.34 10.92 20.17
N ALA A 104 -4.63 10.52 18.92
CA ALA A 104 -5.13 9.19 18.55
C ALA A 104 -4.28 8.52 17.46
N PHE A 105 -3.04 8.97 17.29
CA PHE A 105 -2.14 8.50 16.23
C PHE A 105 -1.49 7.16 16.59
N GLY A 106 -1.40 6.28 15.60
CA GLY A 106 -0.78 4.96 15.72
C GLY A 106 -1.79 3.83 15.87
N VAL A 107 -3.09 4.12 15.82
CA VAL A 107 -4.14 3.10 15.92
C VAL A 107 -4.11 2.17 14.70
N MET A 108 -3.81 2.71 13.52
CA MET A 108 -3.72 1.91 12.28
C MET A 108 -2.29 1.50 12.00
N PHE A 109 -1.34 2.44 12.06
CA PHE A 109 0.03 2.17 11.62
C PHE A 109 0.90 1.51 12.69
N ASN A 110 0.51 1.53 13.97
CA ASN A 110 1.26 0.90 15.06
C ASN A 110 2.77 1.20 15.04
N GLY A 111 3.14 2.47 14.78
CA GLY A 111 4.52 2.94 14.74
C GLY A 111 5.29 2.76 13.42
N VAL A 112 4.68 2.15 12.39
CA VAL A 112 5.35 1.88 11.10
C VAL A 112 4.96 2.85 9.98
N HIS A 113 4.30 3.96 10.31
CA HIS A 113 3.74 4.93 9.36
C HIS A 113 4.78 5.49 8.39
N LYS A 114 6.05 5.59 8.81
CA LYS A 114 7.16 6.05 7.97
C LYS A 114 7.41 5.20 6.73
N LEU A 115 7.07 3.92 6.76
CA LEU A 115 7.15 3.06 5.58
C LEU A 115 6.02 3.36 4.59
N PHE A 116 4.82 3.64 5.10
CA PHE A 116 3.68 3.99 4.25
C PHE A 116 3.85 5.37 3.59
N GLU A 117 4.49 6.32 4.26
CA GLU A 117 4.86 7.63 3.69
C GLU A 117 5.74 7.53 2.43
N LEU A 118 6.43 6.40 2.22
CA LEU A 118 7.27 6.17 1.04
C LEU A 118 6.46 5.76 -0.20
N ILE A 119 5.28 5.16 -0.02
CA ILE A 119 4.47 4.63 -1.14
C ILE A 119 4.12 5.73 -2.17
N PRO A 120 3.65 6.93 -1.79
CA PRO A 120 3.35 8.01 -2.74
C PRO A 120 4.58 8.48 -3.49
N HIS A 121 5.74 8.48 -2.82
CA HIS A 121 6.99 8.89 -3.42
C HIS A 121 7.40 7.91 -4.52
N LEU A 122 7.44 6.61 -4.22
CA LEU A 122 7.77 5.56 -5.19
C LEU A 122 6.77 5.52 -6.35
N SER A 123 5.47 5.62 -6.08
CA SER A 123 4.42 5.60 -7.10
C SER A 123 4.57 6.76 -8.10
N ARG A 124 4.94 7.96 -7.62
CA ARG A 124 5.19 9.13 -8.45
C ARG A 124 6.50 9.03 -9.23
N LEU A 125 7.56 8.49 -8.61
CA LEU A 125 8.82 8.25 -9.30
C LEU A 125 8.63 7.31 -10.50
N ALA A 126 7.88 6.22 -10.31
CA ALA A 126 7.54 5.27 -11.36
C ALA A 126 6.79 5.93 -12.53
N ARG A 127 5.80 6.80 -12.23
CA ARG A 127 5.08 7.57 -13.25
C ARG A 127 6.01 8.47 -14.08
N ASN A 128 6.87 9.23 -13.40
CA ASN A 128 7.75 10.19 -14.06
C ASN A 128 8.71 9.49 -15.04
N GLN A 129 9.25 8.34 -14.62
CA GLN A 129 10.15 7.52 -15.44
C GLN A 129 9.44 6.90 -16.65
N GLY A 130 8.23 6.37 -16.47
CA GLY A 130 7.43 5.87 -17.60
C GLY A 130 7.11 6.96 -18.63
N SER A 131 6.88 8.20 -18.18
CA SER A 131 6.64 9.35 -19.06
C SER A 131 7.89 9.76 -19.84
N GLN A 132 9.08 9.72 -19.21
CA GLN A 132 10.36 10.03 -19.86
C GLN A 132 10.73 9.00 -20.92
N LEU A 133 10.57 7.70 -20.60
CA LEU A 133 10.80 6.60 -21.55
C LEU A 133 9.91 6.71 -22.79
N SER A 134 8.66 7.17 -22.63
CA SER A 134 7.70 7.32 -23.72
C SER A 134 8.00 8.51 -24.64
N MET A 135 8.71 9.52 -24.14
CA MET A 135 9.03 10.75 -24.89
C MET A 135 10.37 10.66 -25.63
N GLY A 136 11.11 9.55 -25.50
CA GLY A 136 12.39 9.34 -26.20
C GLY A 136 13.51 10.27 -25.73
N ASP A 137 13.32 11.00 -24.63
CA ASP A 137 14.38 11.77 -24.00
C ASP A 137 15.43 10.81 -23.44
N ASN A 138 16.70 11.08 -23.72
CA ASN A 138 17.82 10.32 -23.16
C ASN A 138 17.64 10.23 -21.65
N LEU A 139 17.62 9.00 -21.11
CA LEU A 139 17.63 8.65 -19.69
C LEU A 139 18.73 9.47 -19.00
N ASP A 140 18.34 10.63 -18.49
CA ASP A 140 19.26 11.68 -18.10
C ASP A 140 20.05 11.21 -16.87
N GLN A 141 21.27 11.73 -16.71
CA GLN A 141 22.26 11.37 -15.68
C GLN A 141 21.77 11.51 -14.22
N ASN A 142 20.51 11.89 -14.01
CA ASN A 142 19.83 12.09 -12.73
C ASN A 142 19.07 10.83 -12.20
N ILE A 143 19.08 9.71 -12.93
CA ILE A 143 18.53 8.43 -12.45
C ILE A 143 19.23 8.00 -11.15
N TYR A 144 20.54 8.21 -11.05
CA TYR A 144 21.33 7.89 -9.86
C TYR A 144 20.80 8.61 -8.61
N GLY A 145 20.54 9.92 -8.68
CA GLY A 145 20.00 10.68 -7.55
C GLY A 145 18.53 10.36 -7.24
N THR A 146 17.74 10.08 -8.28
CA THR A 146 16.31 9.79 -8.19
C THR A 146 16.03 8.40 -7.63
N TYR A 147 16.92 7.44 -7.88
CA TYR A 147 16.82 6.04 -7.47
C TYR A 147 17.45 5.78 -6.10
N HIS A 148 18.65 6.31 -5.84
CA HIS A 148 19.38 6.02 -4.61
C HIS A 148 18.80 6.69 -3.37
N GLN A 149 18.21 7.88 -3.48
CA GLN A 149 17.63 8.56 -2.31
C GLN A 149 16.49 7.75 -1.64
N PRO A 150 15.49 7.23 -2.39
CA PRO A 150 14.53 6.27 -1.84
C PRO A 150 15.19 5.03 -1.24
N MET A 151 16.17 4.45 -1.94
CA MET A 151 16.84 3.22 -1.50
C MET A 151 17.60 3.41 -0.18
N ILE A 152 18.37 4.49 -0.05
CA ILE A 152 19.05 4.87 1.20
C ILE A 152 18.06 5.05 2.35
N ARG A 153 16.92 5.70 2.08
CA ARG A 153 15.88 5.91 3.10
C ARG A 153 15.20 4.61 3.52
N ILE A 154 14.94 3.72 2.56
CA ILE A 154 14.40 2.38 2.80
C ILE A 154 15.38 1.57 3.67
N ASP A 155 16.68 1.62 3.35
CA ASP A 155 17.72 0.93 4.11
C ASP A 155 17.88 1.49 5.52
N TYR A 156 17.93 2.82 5.66
CA TYR A 156 18.03 3.49 6.96
C TYR A 156 16.88 3.09 7.91
N LEU A 157 15.65 3.01 7.41
CA LEU A 157 14.50 2.55 8.19
C LEU A 157 14.63 1.07 8.59
N GLY A 158 15.28 0.25 7.77
CA GLY A 158 15.62 -1.14 8.12
C GLY A 158 16.67 -1.25 9.22
N THR A 159 17.67 -0.36 9.25
CA THR A 159 18.74 -0.37 10.27
C THR A 159 18.19 -0.01 11.66
N LEU A 160 17.34 1.02 11.73
CA LEU A 160 16.70 1.44 13.00
C LEU A 160 15.88 0.32 13.66
N ALA A 161 15.34 -0.61 12.87
CA ALA A 161 14.57 -1.75 13.35
C ALA A 161 15.42 -2.80 14.08
N ARG A 162 16.72 -2.90 13.73
CA ARG A 162 17.64 -3.96 14.19
C ARG A 162 18.43 -3.59 15.44
N GLU A 163 18.49 -2.31 15.79
CA GLU A 163 19.29 -1.82 16.91
C GLU A 163 18.58 -1.89 18.28
N GLN A 164 17.31 -2.34 18.34
CA GLN A 164 16.56 -2.41 19.60
C GLN A 164 16.60 -3.82 20.24
N PRO A 165 16.78 -3.92 21.58
CA PRO A 165 16.89 -5.21 22.28
C PRO A 165 15.59 -6.02 22.20
N GLU A 166 15.69 -7.31 21.87
CA GLU A 166 14.55 -8.15 21.50
C GLU A 166 13.60 -8.49 22.66
N THR A 167 12.32 -8.13 22.51
CA THR A 167 11.18 -8.73 23.20
C THR A 167 10.28 -9.42 22.17
N LYS A 168 9.37 -10.31 22.58
CA LYS A 168 8.44 -10.98 21.64
C LYS A 168 7.57 -10.01 20.81
N MET A 169 7.25 -8.83 21.36
CA MET A 169 6.50 -7.81 20.61
C MET A 169 7.41 -7.07 19.61
N LEU A 170 8.69 -6.89 19.97
CA LEU A 170 9.70 -6.31 19.08
C LEU A 170 10.08 -7.27 17.94
N SER A 171 9.96 -8.59 18.12
CA SER A 171 10.28 -9.56 17.06
C SER A 171 9.25 -9.56 15.92
N ALA A 172 7.95 -9.42 16.22
CA ALA A 172 6.93 -9.26 15.18
C ALA A 172 7.03 -7.90 14.48
N HIS A 173 7.35 -6.85 15.23
CA HIS A 173 7.57 -5.51 14.69
C HIS A 173 8.76 -5.48 13.73
N SER A 174 9.94 -5.97 14.13
CA SER A 174 11.13 -6.01 13.29
C SER A 174 10.92 -6.88 12.04
N THR A 175 10.26 -8.04 12.20
CA THR A 175 9.90 -8.92 11.07
C THR A 175 9.00 -8.20 10.07
N PHE A 176 7.98 -7.46 10.55
CA PHE A 176 7.10 -6.71 9.67
C PHE A 176 7.82 -5.53 8.98
N LEU A 177 8.69 -4.82 9.70
CA LEU A 177 9.51 -3.75 9.11
C LEU A 177 10.38 -4.29 7.97
N ASP A 178 11.08 -5.41 8.18
CA ASP A 178 11.89 -6.03 7.13
C ASP A 178 11.04 -6.54 5.96
N PHE A 179 9.88 -7.16 6.23
CA PHE A 179 8.93 -7.60 5.21
C PHE A 179 8.44 -6.44 4.33
N PHE A 180 8.03 -5.33 4.95
CA PHE A 180 7.52 -4.16 4.24
C PHE A 180 8.64 -3.43 3.49
N ARG A 181 9.84 -3.37 4.08
CA ARG A 181 11.04 -2.84 3.42
C ARG A 181 11.32 -3.57 2.11
N ILE A 182 11.28 -4.90 2.14
CA ILE A 182 11.46 -5.72 0.93
C ILE A 182 10.37 -5.41 -0.10
N ALA A 183 9.12 -5.23 0.31
CA ALA A 183 8.06 -4.83 -0.62
C ALA A 183 8.33 -3.47 -1.27
N LEU A 184 8.81 -2.47 -0.51
CA LEU A 184 9.19 -1.17 -1.06
C LEU A 184 10.35 -1.29 -2.07
N LEU A 185 11.35 -2.11 -1.77
CA LEU A 185 12.45 -2.40 -2.69
C LEU A 185 11.94 -3.09 -3.96
N ALA A 186 11.11 -4.13 -3.81
CA ALA A 186 10.52 -4.83 -4.94
C ALA A 186 9.66 -3.90 -5.80
N PHE A 187 8.90 -2.98 -5.19
CA PHE A 187 8.16 -1.96 -5.93
C PHE A 187 9.09 -1.09 -6.76
N LEU A 188 10.14 -0.55 -6.14
CA LEU A 188 11.10 0.32 -6.81
C LEU A 188 11.81 -0.41 -7.96
N GLU A 189 12.38 -1.58 -7.66
CA GLU A 189 13.16 -2.42 -8.58
C GLU A 189 12.35 -2.89 -9.79
N THR A 190 11.03 -3.04 -9.68
CA THR A 190 10.20 -3.57 -10.78
C THR A 190 9.44 -2.50 -11.54
N THR A 191 9.47 -1.25 -11.07
CA THR A 191 8.76 -0.13 -11.72
C THR A 191 9.69 0.88 -12.38
N ILE A 192 10.99 0.89 -12.03
CA ILE A 192 11.98 1.85 -12.55
C ILE A 192 13.30 1.15 -12.92
N PRO A 193 13.54 0.81 -14.20
CA PRO A 193 12.56 0.68 -15.28
C PRO A 193 11.64 -0.55 -15.07
N PRO A 194 10.51 -0.67 -15.78
CA PRO A 194 9.71 -1.89 -15.78
C PRO A 194 10.56 -3.13 -16.05
N ILE A 195 10.29 -4.22 -15.33
CA ILE A 195 10.97 -5.51 -15.51
C ILE A 195 10.14 -6.43 -16.42
N SER A 196 10.80 -7.22 -17.26
CA SER A 196 10.18 -8.32 -18.02
C SER A 196 10.48 -9.65 -17.33
N ARG A 197 9.59 -10.65 -17.48
CA ARG A 197 9.82 -12.04 -17.07
C ARG A 197 11.05 -12.67 -17.72
N ASN A 198 11.49 -12.14 -18.86
CA ASN A 198 12.69 -12.59 -19.57
C ASN A 198 13.98 -11.94 -19.03
N ASP A 199 13.87 -10.95 -18.12
CA ASP A 199 15.00 -10.28 -17.48
C ASP A 199 15.57 -11.13 -16.33
N SER A 200 16.19 -12.25 -16.69
CA SER A 200 16.73 -13.23 -15.74
C SER A 200 17.73 -12.63 -14.75
N MET A 201 18.48 -11.59 -15.14
CA MET A 201 19.49 -10.96 -14.29
C MET A 201 18.83 -10.21 -13.12
N ARG A 202 17.87 -9.33 -13.41
CA ARG A 202 17.19 -8.56 -12.37
C ARG A 202 16.27 -9.44 -11.52
N LEU A 203 15.64 -10.45 -12.10
CA LEU A 203 14.87 -11.44 -11.34
C LEU A 203 15.75 -12.26 -10.40
N HIS A 204 16.92 -12.70 -10.86
CA HIS A 204 17.88 -13.41 -10.00
C HIS A 204 18.38 -12.52 -8.85
N HIS A 205 18.58 -11.22 -9.10
CA HIS A 205 18.94 -10.27 -8.05
C HIS A 205 17.81 -10.04 -7.03
N LEU A 206 16.55 -10.00 -7.49
CA LEU A 206 15.39 -9.77 -6.63
C LEU A 206 15.02 -11.02 -5.79
N GLN A 207 15.30 -12.22 -6.30
CA GLN A 207 14.83 -13.47 -5.71
C GLN A 207 15.23 -13.70 -4.24
N PRO A 208 16.47 -13.43 -3.77
CA PRO A 208 16.84 -13.57 -2.37
C PRO A 208 16.00 -12.70 -1.43
N TYR A 209 15.61 -11.50 -1.88
CA TYR A 209 14.73 -10.62 -1.11
C TYR A 209 13.32 -11.21 -1.04
N LEU A 210 12.78 -11.72 -2.15
CA LEU A 210 11.47 -12.38 -2.16
C LEU A 210 11.45 -13.63 -1.26
N ASP A 211 12.50 -14.45 -1.32
CA ASP A 211 12.67 -15.63 -0.46
C ASP A 211 12.66 -15.23 1.03
N LEU A 212 13.39 -14.16 1.39
CA LEU A 212 13.42 -13.62 2.74
C LEU A 212 12.05 -13.10 3.18
N ALA A 213 11.35 -12.34 2.34
CA ALA A 213 10.02 -11.83 2.66
C ALA A 213 9.00 -12.95 2.89
N LEU A 214 9.04 -14.01 2.09
CA LEU A 214 8.17 -15.18 2.28
C LEU A 214 8.50 -15.94 3.57
N SER A 215 9.77 -15.97 3.99
CA SER A 215 10.15 -16.54 5.29
C SER A 215 9.56 -15.76 6.49
N HIS A 216 9.34 -14.45 6.32
CA HIS A 216 8.73 -13.58 7.34
C HIS A 216 7.21 -13.68 7.38
N LEU A 217 6.59 -14.03 6.25
CA LEU A 217 5.15 -13.97 6.06
C LEU A 217 4.34 -14.73 7.13
N PRO A 218 4.67 -15.98 7.53
CA PRO A 218 3.91 -16.68 8.58
C PRO A 218 3.85 -15.91 9.91
N ARG A 219 4.94 -15.24 10.29
CA ARG A 219 4.97 -14.44 11.52
C ARG A 219 4.16 -13.15 11.38
N VAL A 220 4.24 -12.51 10.21
CA VAL A 220 3.51 -11.28 9.92
C VAL A 220 2.00 -11.52 9.97
N VAL A 221 1.49 -12.57 9.30
CA VAL A 221 0.05 -12.85 9.23
C VAL A 221 -0.56 -13.28 10.58
N LEU A 222 0.26 -13.82 11.49
CA LEU A 222 -0.16 -14.19 12.85
C LEU A 222 0.00 -13.04 13.86
N SER A 223 0.53 -11.88 13.45
CA SER A 223 0.76 -10.73 14.32
C SER A 223 -0.34 -9.67 14.20
N THR A 224 -0.24 -8.60 15.00
CA THR A 224 -1.11 -7.42 14.90
C THR A 224 -0.96 -6.66 13.59
N TYR A 225 0.07 -6.95 12.79
CA TYR A 225 0.30 -6.30 11.49
C TYR A 225 -0.46 -6.95 10.33
N SER A 226 -1.15 -8.08 10.56
CA SER A 226 -1.90 -8.81 9.54
C SER A 226 -2.86 -7.90 8.77
N CYS A 227 -3.60 -7.03 9.49
CA CYS A 227 -4.56 -6.10 8.92
C CYS A 227 -3.96 -5.01 8.03
N ILE A 228 -2.65 -4.75 8.14
CA ILE A 228 -1.93 -3.73 7.34
C ILE A 228 -0.91 -4.32 6.37
N SER A 229 -0.91 -5.65 6.21
CA SER A 229 0.06 -6.39 5.39
C SER A 229 -0.38 -6.59 3.95
N MET A 230 -1.60 -6.19 3.59
CA MET A 230 -2.12 -6.49 2.26
C MET A 230 -1.38 -5.75 1.13
N TRP A 231 -0.97 -4.49 1.34
CA TRP A 231 -0.14 -3.77 0.34
C TRP A 231 1.19 -4.51 0.07
N PRO A 232 2.03 -4.83 1.09
CA PRO A 232 3.28 -5.53 0.83
C PRO A 232 3.07 -6.95 0.28
N ILE A 233 2.02 -7.67 0.69
CA ILE A 233 1.68 -8.99 0.13
C ILE A 233 1.38 -8.89 -1.37
N MET A 234 0.58 -7.91 -1.80
CA MET A 234 0.24 -7.74 -3.22
C MET A 234 1.47 -7.37 -4.05
N VAL A 235 2.33 -6.49 -3.53
CA VAL A 235 3.57 -6.11 -4.21
C VAL A 235 4.51 -7.30 -4.35
N ILE A 236 4.83 -7.99 -3.25
CA ILE A 236 5.71 -9.17 -3.26
C ILE A 236 5.13 -10.27 -4.15
N GLY A 237 3.84 -10.58 -3.98
CA GLY A 237 3.12 -11.59 -4.76
C GLY A 237 3.17 -11.32 -6.26
N SER A 238 3.05 -10.04 -6.66
CA SER A 238 3.13 -9.66 -8.07
C SER A 238 4.50 -9.90 -8.70
N CYS A 239 5.56 -9.97 -7.89
CA CYS A 239 6.93 -10.22 -8.34
C CYS A 239 7.31 -11.72 -8.38
N LEU A 240 6.46 -12.63 -7.90
CA LEU A 240 6.81 -14.04 -7.76
C LEU A 240 6.85 -14.79 -9.10
N VAL A 241 7.92 -15.56 -9.28
CA VAL A 241 8.14 -16.38 -10.50
C VAL A 241 8.05 -17.88 -10.20
N LYS A 242 8.46 -18.33 -9.01
CA LYS A 242 8.44 -19.75 -8.61
C LYS A 242 7.04 -20.20 -8.20
N ASP A 243 6.58 -21.35 -8.71
CA ASP A 243 5.22 -21.85 -8.46
C ASP A 243 4.96 -22.18 -6.98
N GLU A 244 5.94 -22.74 -6.28
CA GLU A 244 5.85 -23.03 -4.83
C GLU A 244 5.53 -21.76 -4.01
N GLN A 245 6.10 -20.62 -4.42
CA GLN A 245 5.90 -19.33 -3.75
C GLN A 245 4.52 -18.74 -4.06
N ARG A 246 4.08 -18.90 -5.31
CA ARG A 246 2.76 -18.50 -5.77
C ARG A 246 1.67 -19.27 -5.04
N GLU A 247 1.87 -20.58 -4.86
CA GLU A 247 0.97 -21.45 -4.10
C GLU A 247 0.90 -21.03 -2.62
N LEU A 248 2.05 -20.74 -2.00
CA LEU A 248 2.11 -20.26 -0.62
C LEU A 248 1.29 -18.98 -0.41
N ILE A 249 1.51 -17.95 -1.22
CA ILE A 249 0.75 -16.68 -1.14
C ILE A 249 -0.73 -16.91 -1.40
N THR A 250 -1.05 -17.71 -2.41
CA THR A 250 -2.42 -18.05 -2.76
C THR A 250 -3.16 -18.70 -1.59
N ASN A 251 -2.52 -19.67 -0.92
CA ASN A 251 -3.08 -20.36 0.23
C ASN A 251 -3.34 -19.38 1.38
N ILE A 252 -2.36 -18.52 1.70
CA ILE A 252 -2.47 -17.52 2.77
C ILE A 252 -3.59 -16.52 2.51
N LEU A 253 -3.72 -16.02 1.28
CA LEU A 253 -4.75 -15.06 0.92
C LEU A 253 -6.16 -15.66 0.88
N SER A 254 -6.28 -16.93 0.45
CA SER A 254 -7.57 -17.61 0.32
C SER A 254 -8.07 -18.19 1.64
N ASN A 255 -7.15 -18.55 2.54
CA ASN A 255 -7.45 -19.16 3.84
C ASN A 255 -7.06 -18.24 5.01
N ASN A 256 -7.18 -16.93 4.84
CA ASN A 256 -6.84 -15.99 5.91
C ASN A 256 -7.81 -16.12 7.10
N HIS A 257 -7.33 -15.76 8.28
CA HIS A 257 -8.10 -15.88 9.53
C HIS A 257 -9.42 -15.09 9.50
N TYR A 258 -9.44 -13.97 8.77
CA TYR A 258 -10.57 -13.04 8.74
C TYR A 258 -11.60 -13.35 7.64
N LEU A 259 -11.32 -14.33 6.76
CA LEU A 259 -12.14 -14.71 5.60
C LEU A 259 -12.61 -13.51 4.77
N MET A 260 -11.78 -12.46 4.67
CA MET A 260 -12.16 -11.23 3.99
C MET A 260 -12.14 -11.45 2.47
N ARG A 261 -13.23 -11.08 1.80
CA ARG A 261 -13.37 -11.29 0.35
C ARG A 261 -12.30 -10.57 -0.47
N ASN A 262 -11.81 -9.43 0.02
CA ASN A 262 -10.72 -8.66 -0.60
C ASN A 262 -9.41 -9.47 -0.72
N THR A 263 -9.13 -10.42 0.17
CA THR A 263 -7.89 -11.22 0.12
C THR A 263 -8.02 -12.35 -0.88
N ALA A 264 -9.19 -12.99 -0.95
CA ALA A 264 -9.52 -13.94 -2.01
C ALA A 264 -9.41 -13.27 -3.39
N GLN A 265 -9.88 -12.03 -3.53
CA GLN A 265 -9.74 -11.27 -4.77
C GLN A 265 -8.30 -10.88 -5.09
N GLY A 266 -7.50 -10.56 -4.08
CA GLY A 266 -6.06 -10.37 -4.25
C GLY A 266 -5.39 -11.63 -4.80
N SER A 267 -5.76 -12.80 -4.25
CA SER A 267 -5.32 -14.12 -4.73
C SER A 267 -5.68 -14.34 -6.19
N ASP A 268 -6.95 -14.12 -6.56
CA ASP A 268 -7.42 -14.26 -7.94
C ASP A 268 -6.70 -13.32 -8.91
N LEU A 269 -6.49 -12.06 -8.51
CA LEU A 269 -5.76 -11.08 -9.30
C LEU A 269 -4.31 -11.49 -9.54
N LEU A 270 -3.63 -12.02 -8.52
CA LEU A 270 -2.26 -12.53 -8.66
C LEU A 270 -2.20 -13.75 -9.58
N ARG A 271 -3.16 -14.68 -9.50
CA ARG A 271 -3.25 -15.81 -10.44
C ARG A 271 -3.46 -15.33 -11.87
N LEU A 272 -4.33 -14.35 -12.08
CA LEU A 272 -4.52 -13.73 -13.40
C LEU A 272 -3.23 -13.11 -13.93
N LEU A 273 -2.45 -12.46 -13.07
CA LEU A 273 -1.15 -11.91 -13.43
C LEU A 273 -0.21 -13.03 -13.87
N TRP A 274 0.03 -14.03 -13.03
CA TRP A 274 0.99 -15.10 -13.29
C TRP A 274 0.66 -15.93 -14.53
N ASN A 275 -0.63 -16.12 -14.84
CA ASN A 275 -1.09 -16.90 -15.99
C ASN A 275 -1.17 -16.12 -17.30
N ASP A 276 -1.05 -14.79 -17.30
CA ASP A 276 -1.03 -14.01 -18.55
C ASP A 276 0.30 -14.26 -19.29
N PRO A 277 0.27 -14.49 -20.63
CA PRO A 277 1.48 -14.75 -21.41
C PRO A 277 2.36 -13.51 -21.64
N ASP A 278 1.86 -12.29 -21.36
CA ASP A 278 2.62 -11.06 -21.52
C ASP A 278 3.84 -11.02 -20.57
N GLU A 279 5.03 -10.80 -21.13
CA GLU A 279 6.28 -10.81 -20.37
C GLU A 279 6.39 -9.65 -19.38
N TYR A 280 5.66 -8.55 -19.58
CA TYR A 280 5.66 -7.38 -18.70
C TYR A 280 4.65 -7.50 -17.56
N PHE A 281 3.90 -8.60 -17.47
CA PHE A 281 2.91 -8.84 -16.42
C PHE A 281 3.59 -9.40 -15.17
N ILE A 282 4.47 -8.59 -14.59
CA ILE A 282 5.22 -8.88 -13.37
C ILE A 282 5.40 -7.59 -12.56
N GLY A 283 5.37 -7.71 -11.24
CA GLY A 283 5.49 -6.60 -10.32
C GLY A 283 4.29 -5.63 -10.34
N PRO A 284 4.36 -4.54 -9.56
CA PRO A 284 3.34 -3.49 -9.51
C PRO A 284 3.04 -2.83 -10.86
N HIS A 285 4.03 -2.72 -11.75
CA HIS A 285 3.81 -2.20 -13.09
C HIS A 285 2.94 -3.17 -13.91
N GLY A 286 3.32 -4.45 -13.97
CA GLY A 286 2.55 -5.48 -14.66
C GLY A 286 1.13 -5.65 -14.08
N LEU A 287 0.98 -5.49 -12.76
CA LEU A 287 -0.33 -5.48 -12.11
C LEU A 287 -1.22 -4.35 -12.63
N GLY A 288 -0.65 -3.15 -12.81
CA GLY A 288 -1.35 -2.01 -13.41
C GLY A 288 -1.78 -2.29 -14.85
N LEU A 289 -0.90 -2.87 -15.67
CA LEU A 289 -1.20 -3.24 -17.06
C LEU A 289 -2.33 -4.29 -17.14
N LEU A 290 -2.26 -5.32 -16.31
CA LEU A 290 -3.30 -6.35 -16.23
C LEU A 290 -4.66 -5.77 -15.86
N MET A 291 -4.69 -4.93 -14.83
CA MET A 291 -5.91 -4.26 -14.35
C MET A 291 -6.55 -3.42 -15.45
N GLN A 292 -5.74 -2.63 -16.16
CA GLN A 292 -6.20 -1.83 -17.29
C GLN A 292 -6.73 -2.71 -18.42
N LYS A 293 -6.00 -3.76 -18.82
CA LYS A 293 -6.38 -4.71 -19.88
C LYS A 293 -7.70 -5.43 -19.57
N ARG A 294 -7.98 -5.70 -18.30
CA ARG A 294 -9.16 -6.47 -17.85
C ARG A 294 -10.30 -5.60 -17.30
N GLY A 295 -10.12 -4.28 -17.22
CA GLY A 295 -11.10 -3.36 -16.62
C GLY A 295 -11.32 -3.59 -15.11
N LEU A 296 -10.29 -4.03 -14.39
CA LEU A 296 -10.36 -4.37 -12.97
C LEU A 296 -9.89 -3.21 -12.09
N ASN A 297 -10.66 -2.90 -11.06
CA ASN A 297 -10.36 -1.84 -10.10
C ASN A 297 -10.23 -2.41 -8.68
N TYR A 298 -9.31 -3.35 -8.51
CA TYR A 298 -9.07 -3.93 -7.19
C TYR A 298 -8.45 -2.89 -6.23
N GLY A 299 -8.95 -2.93 -5.01
CA GLY A 299 -8.49 -2.13 -3.89
C GLY A 299 -8.15 -3.00 -2.68
N VAL A 300 -7.17 -2.56 -1.90
CA VAL A 300 -6.56 -3.31 -0.79
C VAL A 300 -7.22 -2.94 0.54
N ILE A 301 -8.54 -2.76 0.53
CA ILE A 301 -9.35 -2.28 1.66
C ILE A 301 -10.04 -3.46 2.30
#